data_AF-A0A2N0P1D7-F1
#
_entry.id   AF-A0A2N0P1D7-F1
#
_cell.length_a   1.000
_cell.length_b   1.000
_cell.length_c   1.000
_cell.angle_alpha   90.00
_cell.angle_beta   90.00
_cell.angle_gamma   90.00
#
_symmetry.space_group_name_H-M   'P 1'
#
loop_
_entity.id
_entity.type
_entity.pdbx_description
1 polymer ?
#
loop_
_entity_poly.entity_id
_entity_poly.type
_entity_poly.pdbx_seq_one_letter_code
_entity_poly.pdbx_strand_id
1 'polypeptide(L)'
;MYAPNEGLAIPYVSPMLAESLGGLPPLLLVAGDSERLRDEAIYLAHRSAEPAKYKGPSYNAGKFEKSPFQAPTNTTLEVYEEMPHVFQMFDHPCTTKSYERTVEFINKVTNAINEPLPPSSFSCINTKGEFGPLKEYHKEIQKWENIGIVPSIKRELKIKTTRRSPSELLVYTVLLFAVFAYLSPINL
;
A
#
# COMPACT_ATOMS: atom_id res chain seq x y z
N MET A 1 -12.99 11.15 -7.13
CA MET A 1 -13.97 11.47 -6.07
C MET A 1 -13.70 10.50 -4.93
N TYR A 2 -13.49 10.99 -3.70
CA TYR A 2 -13.23 10.14 -2.52
C TYR A 2 -14.50 10.03 -1.69
N ALA A 3 -14.65 8.92 -0.95
CA ALA A 3 -15.75 8.77 -0.01
C ALA A 3 -15.66 9.81 1.12
N PRO A 4 -16.78 10.31 1.64
CA PRO A 4 -16.78 11.13 2.84
C PRO A 4 -16.27 10.31 4.05
N ASN A 5 -15.70 10.99 5.05
CA ASN A 5 -15.06 10.32 6.20
C ASN A 5 -16.03 9.40 6.96
N GLU A 6 -17.29 9.78 7.00
CA GLU A 6 -18.38 9.03 7.63
C GLU A 6 -18.61 7.67 6.93
N GLY A 7 -18.24 7.57 5.65
CA GLY A 7 -18.34 6.36 4.85
C GLY A 7 -17.14 5.42 4.98
N LEU A 8 -16.03 5.83 5.60
CA LEU A 8 -14.81 4.99 5.70
C LEU A 8 -15.05 3.71 6.49
N ALA A 9 -15.99 3.71 7.45
CA ALA A 9 -16.34 2.53 8.22
C ALA A 9 -17.12 1.47 7.41
N ILE A 10 -17.61 1.82 6.22
CA ILE A 10 -18.40 0.93 5.37
C ILE A 10 -17.45 -0.06 4.66
N PRO A 11 -17.62 -1.38 4.80
CA PRO A 11 -16.71 -2.36 4.18
C PRO A 11 -16.58 -2.23 2.66
N TYR A 12 -17.61 -1.76 1.96
CA TYR A 12 -17.54 -1.49 0.52
C TYR A 12 -16.69 -0.27 0.14
N VAL A 13 -16.41 0.62 1.10
CA VAL A 13 -15.48 1.75 0.95
C VAL A 13 -14.09 1.37 1.42
N SER A 14 -14.01 0.64 2.54
CA SER A 14 -12.76 0.15 3.12
C SER A 14 -12.85 -1.36 3.36
N PRO A 15 -12.50 -2.19 2.36
CA PRO A 15 -12.59 -3.66 2.46
C PRO A 15 -11.83 -4.24 3.65
N MET A 16 -10.78 -3.55 4.09
CA MET A 16 -10.02 -3.90 5.30
C MET A 16 -10.84 -3.92 6.58
N LEU A 17 -12.04 -3.33 6.60
CA LEU A 17 -12.94 -3.34 7.75
C LEU A 17 -14.02 -4.45 7.66
N ALA A 18 -14.02 -5.26 6.59
CA ALA A 18 -14.88 -6.43 6.49
C ALA A 18 -14.62 -7.42 7.65
N GLU A 19 -15.68 -8.13 8.05
CA GLU A 19 -15.61 -9.14 9.12
C GLU A 19 -14.60 -10.25 8.82
N SER A 20 -14.49 -10.64 7.55
CA SER A 20 -13.54 -11.63 7.04
C SER A 20 -13.12 -11.29 5.62
N LEU A 21 -11.92 -11.73 5.23
CA LEU A 21 -11.40 -11.70 3.86
C LEU A 21 -11.06 -13.11 3.34
N GLY A 22 -11.61 -14.14 3.99
CA GLY A 22 -11.54 -15.52 3.53
C GLY A 22 -12.53 -15.82 2.40
N GLY A 23 -12.42 -17.01 1.80
CA GLY A 23 -13.35 -17.52 0.79
C GLY A 23 -13.40 -16.69 -0.51
N LEU A 24 -12.41 -15.83 -0.74
CA LEU A 24 -12.30 -15.06 -1.96
C LEU A 24 -11.76 -15.96 -3.10
N PRO A 25 -11.94 -15.54 -4.37
CA PRO A 25 -11.18 -16.13 -5.47
C PRO A 25 -9.66 -16.04 -5.20
N PRO A 26 -8.84 -16.86 -5.88
CA PRO A 26 -7.40 -16.75 -5.78
C PRO A 26 -6.93 -15.30 -6.01
N LEU A 27 -5.97 -14.84 -5.20
CA LEU A 27 -5.51 -13.45 -5.21
C LEU A 27 -4.03 -13.38 -5.58
N LEU A 28 -3.71 -12.46 -6.49
CA LEU A 28 -2.37 -11.91 -6.67
C LEU A 28 -2.39 -10.46 -6.18
N LEU A 29 -1.64 -10.19 -5.13
CA LEU A 29 -1.48 -8.86 -4.53
C LEU A 29 -0.07 -8.37 -4.84
N VAL A 30 0.02 -7.21 -5.48
CA VAL A 30 1.29 -6.60 -5.87
C VAL A 30 1.41 -5.24 -5.21
N ALA A 31 2.54 -4.99 -4.57
CA ALA A 31 2.87 -3.70 -3.98
C ALA A 31 4.32 -3.32 -4.30
N GLY A 32 4.58 -2.02 -4.39
CA GLY A 32 5.92 -1.47 -4.28
C GLY A 32 6.35 -1.40 -2.82
N ASP A 33 7.64 -1.61 -2.55
CA ASP A 33 8.21 -1.47 -1.21
C ASP A 33 8.29 0.01 -0.77
N SER A 34 8.34 0.93 -1.74
CA SER A 34 8.44 2.39 -1.54
C SER A 34 7.10 3.11 -1.76
N GLU A 35 5.98 2.51 -1.33
CA GLU A 35 4.66 3.14 -1.39
C GLU A 35 3.91 3.13 -0.05
N ARG A 36 2.96 4.06 0.09
CA ARG A 36 2.18 4.21 1.33
C ARG A 36 1.15 3.10 1.54
N LEU A 37 0.71 2.44 0.47
CA LEU A 37 -0.33 1.41 0.49
C LEU A 37 0.23 -0.01 0.70
N ARG A 38 1.56 -0.16 0.74
CA ARG A 38 2.26 -1.44 0.90
C ARG A 38 1.74 -2.23 2.10
N ASP A 39 1.59 -1.54 3.22
CA ASP A 39 1.14 -2.11 4.48
C ASP A 39 -0.28 -2.67 4.33
N GLU A 40 -1.18 -1.97 3.64
CA GLU A 40 -2.54 -2.48 3.38
C GLU A 40 -2.52 -3.76 2.53
N ALA A 41 -1.69 -3.83 1.50
CA ALA A 41 -1.55 -5.04 0.68
C ALA A 41 -1.00 -6.24 1.48
N ILE A 42 0.02 -6.02 2.32
CA ILE A 42 0.59 -7.07 3.19
C ILE A 42 -0.47 -7.56 4.19
N TYR A 43 -1.19 -6.63 4.82
CA TYR A 43 -2.19 -7.01 5.83
C TYR A 43 -3.39 -7.71 5.19
N LEU A 44 -3.85 -7.25 4.02
CA LEU A 44 -4.89 -7.92 3.24
C LEU A 44 -4.48 -9.36 2.94
N ALA A 45 -3.23 -9.56 2.49
CA ALA A 45 -2.73 -10.88 2.16
C ALA A 45 -2.76 -11.85 3.35
N HIS A 46 -2.37 -11.38 4.53
CA HIS A 46 -2.45 -12.18 5.75
C HIS A 46 -3.89 -12.46 6.17
N ARG A 47 -4.77 -11.45 6.12
CA ARG A 47 -6.20 -11.60 6.44
C ARG A 47 -6.93 -12.53 5.49
N SER A 48 -6.53 -12.62 4.23
CA SER A 48 -7.14 -13.54 3.27
C SER A 48 -6.56 -14.95 3.39
N ALA A 49 -5.25 -15.10 3.57
CA ALA A 49 -4.59 -16.41 3.67
C ALA A 49 -4.83 -17.12 5.01
N GLU A 50 -4.92 -16.39 6.12
CA GLU A 50 -5.11 -16.93 7.47
C GLU A 50 -6.23 -16.17 8.22
N PRO A 51 -7.48 -16.18 7.71
CA PRO A 51 -8.56 -15.30 8.21
C PRO A 51 -8.95 -15.57 9.67
N ALA A 52 -8.76 -16.81 10.16
CA ALA A 52 -9.01 -17.16 11.56
C ALA A 52 -7.94 -16.62 12.52
N LYS A 53 -6.72 -16.37 12.04
CA LYS A 53 -5.60 -15.83 12.82
C LYS A 53 -5.61 -14.30 12.81
N TYR A 54 -5.78 -13.71 11.62
CA TYR A 54 -5.84 -12.26 11.46
C TYR A 54 -7.29 -11.80 11.35
N LYS A 55 -8.01 -11.98 12.47
CA LYS A 55 -9.35 -11.41 12.63
C LYS A 55 -9.23 -9.89 12.53
N GLY A 56 -10.22 -9.24 11.91
CA GLY A 56 -10.20 -7.80 11.71
C GLY A 56 -10.06 -7.01 13.01
N PRO A 57 -9.99 -5.67 12.94
CA PRO A 57 -9.84 -4.81 14.11
C PRO A 57 -10.72 -5.16 15.31
N SER A 58 -10.32 -4.81 16.52
CA SER A 58 -11.00 -5.18 17.78
C SER A 58 -12.52 -4.92 17.79
N TYR A 59 -13.02 -3.90 17.08
CA TYR A 59 -14.45 -3.62 16.94
C TYR A 59 -15.24 -4.65 16.09
N ASN A 60 -14.55 -5.57 15.42
CA ASN A 60 -15.12 -6.71 14.69
C ASN A 60 -15.09 -8.02 15.50
N ALA A 61 -14.77 -7.96 16.80
CA ALA A 61 -14.79 -9.14 17.67
C ALA A 61 -16.13 -9.89 17.59
N GLY A 62 -16.08 -11.21 17.39
CA GLY A 62 -17.25 -12.09 17.31
C GLY A 62 -18.02 -12.05 15.98
N LYS A 63 -17.63 -11.20 15.01
CA LYS A 63 -18.25 -11.17 13.68
C LYS A 63 -17.70 -12.23 12.74
N PHE A 64 -16.40 -12.54 12.85
CA PHE A 64 -15.75 -13.56 12.02
C PHE A 64 -16.45 -14.93 12.11
N GLU A 65 -16.79 -15.36 13.33
CA GLU A 65 -17.44 -16.65 13.61
C GLU A 65 -18.84 -16.78 12.98
N LYS A 66 -19.48 -15.65 12.65
CA LYS A 66 -20.77 -15.59 11.97
C LYS A 66 -20.64 -15.40 10.46
N SER A 67 -19.44 -15.08 9.98
CA SER A 67 -19.20 -14.84 8.58
C SER A 67 -19.33 -16.14 7.78
N PRO A 68 -19.94 -16.14 6.58
CA PRO A 68 -19.84 -17.28 5.67
C PRO A 68 -18.43 -17.40 5.04
N PHE A 69 -17.59 -16.37 5.16
CA PHE A 69 -16.30 -16.25 4.49
C PHE A 69 -15.13 -16.68 5.39
N GLN A 70 -15.19 -17.86 6.00
CA GLN A 70 -14.16 -18.31 6.97
C GLN A 70 -13.01 -19.11 6.34
N ALA A 71 -13.22 -19.67 5.15
CA ALA A 71 -12.22 -20.49 4.48
C ALA A 71 -10.98 -19.67 4.10
N PRO A 72 -9.74 -20.18 4.28
CA PRO A 72 -8.54 -19.56 3.74
C PRO A 72 -8.63 -19.30 2.23
N THR A 73 -8.18 -18.12 1.81
CA THR A 73 -8.05 -17.75 0.39
C THR A 73 -6.65 -18.08 -0.10
N ASN A 74 -6.55 -18.68 -1.29
CA ASN A 74 -5.28 -18.86 -1.99
C ASN A 74 -4.69 -17.50 -2.37
N THR A 75 -3.61 -17.09 -1.71
CA THR A 75 -3.11 -15.71 -1.78
C THR A 75 -1.63 -15.69 -2.09
N THR A 76 -1.26 -15.00 -3.16
CA THR A 76 0.14 -14.68 -3.51
C THR A 76 0.36 -13.18 -3.31
N LEU A 77 1.32 -12.83 -2.46
CA LEU A 77 1.79 -11.46 -2.25
C LEU A 77 3.19 -11.28 -2.83
N GLU A 78 3.36 -10.27 -3.66
CA GLU A 78 4.64 -9.87 -4.25
C GLU A 78 4.93 -8.39 -3.94
N VAL A 79 5.98 -8.14 -3.15
CA VAL A 79 6.45 -6.78 -2.81
C VAL A 79 7.73 -6.47 -3.57
N TYR A 80 7.69 -5.51 -4.49
CA TYR A 80 8.83 -5.14 -5.33
C TYR A 80 9.70 -4.06 -4.67
N GLU A 81 10.97 -4.36 -4.44
CA GLU A 81 11.91 -3.45 -3.78
C GLU A 81 12.10 -2.14 -4.55
N GLU A 82 12.20 -1.04 -3.79
CA GLU A 82 12.43 0.32 -4.32
C GLU A 82 11.35 0.85 -5.28
N MET A 83 10.29 0.06 -5.51
CA MET A 83 9.24 0.44 -6.45
C MET A 83 8.21 1.39 -5.80
N PRO A 84 7.82 2.47 -6.51
CA PRO A 84 6.78 3.39 -6.05
C PRO A 84 5.37 2.83 -6.29
N HIS A 85 4.37 3.62 -5.89
CA HIS A 85 2.97 3.34 -6.19
C HIS A 85 2.75 3.25 -7.71
N VAL A 86 2.07 2.17 -8.15
CA VAL A 86 1.79 1.87 -9.57
C VAL A 86 3.06 1.88 -10.43
N PHE A 87 4.14 1.27 -9.93
CA PHE A 87 5.41 1.22 -10.66
C PHE A 87 5.29 0.61 -12.07
N GLN A 88 4.25 -0.19 -12.31
CA GLN A 88 3.94 -0.79 -13.60
C GLN A 88 3.72 0.24 -14.73
N MET A 89 3.51 1.52 -14.40
CA MET A 89 3.42 2.59 -15.39
C MET A 89 4.77 3.12 -15.89
N PHE A 90 5.89 2.71 -15.28
CA PHE A 90 7.23 3.16 -15.65
C PHE A 90 8.01 2.05 -16.35
N ASP A 91 8.95 2.46 -17.21
CA ASP A 91 9.91 1.55 -17.84
C ASP A 91 10.98 1.13 -16.81
N HIS A 92 10.84 -0.08 -16.28
CA HIS A 92 11.75 -0.65 -15.29
C HIS A 92 11.72 -2.19 -15.39
N PRO A 93 12.83 -2.91 -15.13
CA PRO A 93 12.84 -4.38 -15.12
C PRO A 93 11.77 -5.03 -14.21
N CYS A 94 11.49 -4.41 -13.06
CA CYS A 94 10.42 -4.85 -12.17
C CYS A 94 9.03 -4.78 -12.82
N THR A 95 8.78 -3.80 -13.69
CA THR A 95 7.52 -3.69 -14.44
C THR A 95 7.31 -4.89 -15.34
N THR A 96 8.31 -5.23 -16.14
CA THR A 96 8.30 -6.43 -16.99
C THR A 96 8.04 -7.67 -16.15
N LYS A 97 8.77 -7.83 -15.04
CA LYS A 97 8.59 -8.95 -14.13
C LYS A 97 7.17 -9.03 -13.56
N SER A 98 6.62 -7.90 -13.12
CA SER A 98 5.25 -7.83 -12.58
C SER A 98 4.19 -8.23 -13.61
N TYR A 99 4.38 -7.85 -14.87
CA TYR A 99 3.49 -8.29 -15.95
C TYR A 99 3.61 -9.77 -16.27
N GLU A 100 4.84 -10.31 -16.35
CA GLU A 100 5.05 -11.76 -16.52
C GLU A 100 4.35 -12.56 -15.43
N ARG A 101 4.51 -12.14 -14.17
CA ARG A 101 3.87 -12.77 -13.00
C ARG A 101 2.36 -12.66 -13.02
N THR A 102 1.83 -11.53 -13.46
CA THR A 102 0.38 -11.33 -13.63
C THR A 102 -0.17 -12.27 -14.71
N VAL A 103 0.49 -12.39 -15.85
CA VAL A 103 0.09 -13.29 -16.94
C VAL A 103 0.17 -14.75 -16.49
N GLU A 104 1.25 -15.15 -15.81
CA GLU A 104 1.39 -16.50 -15.26
C GLU A 104 0.26 -16.83 -14.27
N PHE A 105 -0.04 -15.90 -13.36
CA PHE A 105 -1.15 -16.05 -12.42
C PHE A 105 -2.49 -16.20 -13.14
N ILE A 106 -2.80 -15.32 -14.11
CA ILE A 106 -4.05 -15.39 -14.88
C ILE A 106 -4.16 -16.74 -15.58
N ASN A 107 -3.14 -17.13 -16.35
CA ASN A 107 -3.13 -18.40 -17.05
C ASN A 107 -3.35 -19.58 -16.09
N LYS A 108 -2.74 -19.51 -14.91
CA LYS A 108 -2.90 -20.54 -13.90
C LYS A 108 -4.33 -20.62 -13.39
N VAL A 109 -4.92 -19.50 -12.97
CA VAL A 109 -6.28 -19.51 -12.39
C VAL A 109 -7.37 -19.79 -13.43
N THR A 110 -7.15 -19.46 -14.71
CA THR A 110 -8.15 -19.70 -15.77
C THR A 110 -8.02 -21.07 -16.42
N ASN A 111 -6.81 -21.62 -16.53
CA ASN A 111 -6.58 -22.90 -17.21
C ASN A 111 -6.52 -24.10 -16.25
N ALA A 112 -6.30 -23.88 -14.94
CA ALA A 112 -6.26 -24.94 -13.93
C ALA A 112 -7.67 -25.46 -13.57
N ILE A 113 -8.46 -25.89 -14.56
CA ILE A 113 -9.80 -26.47 -14.33
C ILE A 113 -9.70 -27.72 -13.43
N ASN A 114 -8.54 -28.39 -13.37
CA ASN A 114 -8.32 -29.60 -12.58
C ASN A 114 -6.99 -29.67 -11.80
N GLU A 115 -6.17 -28.61 -11.83
CA GLU A 115 -4.89 -28.62 -11.09
C GLU A 115 -5.01 -27.83 -9.78
N PRO A 116 -4.55 -28.38 -8.65
CA PRO A 116 -4.56 -27.64 -7.39
C PRO A 116 -3.62 -26.44 -7.48
N LEU A 117 -4.12 -25.28 -7.03
CA LEU A 117 -3.29 -24.09 -6.91
C LEU A 117 -2.18 -24.33 -5.86
N PRO A 118 -1.00 -23.72 -6.06
CA PRO A 118 0.09 -23.78 -5.10
C PRO A 118 -0.35 -23.13 -3.79
N PRO A 119 0.28 -23.46 -2.65
CA PRO A 119 -0.03 -22.79 -1.40
C PRO A 119 0.18 -21.27 -1.49
N SER A 120 -0.51 -20.54 -0.62
CA SER A 120 -0.31 -19.10 -0.45
C SER A 120 1.17 -18.78 -0.23
N SER A 121 1.64 -17.68 -0.83
CA SER A 121 3.06 -17.30 -0.85
C SER A 121 3.23 -15.80 -0.59
N PHE A 122 4.34 -15.47 0.05
CA PHE A 122 4.66 -14.10 0.47
C PHE A 122 6.12 -13.83 0.12
N SER A 123 6.36 -12.99 -0.87
CA SER A 123 7.69 -12.77 -1.42
C SER A 123 8.01 -11.30 -1.58
N CYS A 124 9.28 -10.98 -1.37
CA CYS A 124 9.87 -9.72 -1.79
C CYS A 124 10.66 -9.99 -3.08
N ILE A 125 10.56 -9.09 -4.05
CA ILE A 125 11.22 -9.21 -5.35
C ILE A 125 12.19 -8.04 -5.45
N ASN A 126 13.48 -8.34 -5.56
CA ASN A 126 14.50 -7.29 -5.64
C ASN A 126 14.48 -6.59 -7.01
N THR A 127 15.30 -5.55 -7.15
CA THR A 127 15.42 -4.76 -8.40
C THR A 127 15.90 -5.59 -9.61
N LYS A 128 16.46 -6.78 -9.38
CA LYS A 128 16.87 -7.74 -10.42
C LYS A 128 15.77 -8.74 -10.78
N GLY A 129 14.62 -8.71 -10.10
CA GLY A 129 13.52 -9.66 -10.32
C GLY A 129 13.67 -10.99 -9.60
N GLU A 130 14.60 -11.10 -8.64
CA GLU A 130 14.84 -12.32 -7.87
C GLU A 130 13.93 -12.37 -6.64
N PHE A 131 13.43 -13.57 -6.32
CA PHE A 131 12.54 -13.79 -5.19
C PHE A 131 13.32 -13.97 -3.88
N GLY A 132 12.86 -13.29 -2.84
CA GLY A 132 13.31 -13.43 -1.47
C GLY A 132 12.14 -13.44 -0.48
N PRO A 133 12.39 -13.72 0.80
CA PRO A 133 11.39 -13.60 1.84
C PRO A 133 10.99 -12.14 2.05
N LEU A 134 9.82 -11.92 2.66
CA LEU A 134 9.49 -10.59 3.18
C LEU A 134 10.56 -10.14 4.20
N LYS A 135 11.02 -8.90 4.05
CA LYS A 135 11.91 -8.22 5.00
C LYS A 135 11.26 -8.08 6.37
N GLU A 136 12.07 -7.95 7.42
CA GLU A 136 11.57 -7.90 8.81
C GLU A 136 10.58 -6.75 9.05
N TYR A 137 10.82 -5.56 8.49
CA TYR A 137 9.89 -4.44 8.68
C TYR A 137 8.51 -4.66 8.04
N HIS A 138 8.39 -5.53 7.03
CA HIS A 138 7.09 -5.91 6.47
C HIS A 138 6.24 -6.69 7.50
N LYS A 139 6.89 -7.38 8.43
CA LYS A 139 6.21 -8.21 9.44
C LYS A 139 5.71 -7.39 10.63
N GLU A 140 6.18 -6.15 10.80
CA GLU A 140 5.75 -5.27 11.90
C GLU A 140 4.24 -5.01 11.89
N ILE A 141 3.61 -5.06 10.71
CA ILE A 141 2.16 -4.91 10.58
C ILE A 141 1.34 -5.97 11.31
N GLN A 142 1.91 -7.16 11.49
CA GLN A 142 1.25 -8.25 12.21
C GLN A 142 1.13 -7.96 13.72
N LYS A 143 1.90 -6.98 14.22
CA LYS A 143 1.87 -6.53 15.62
C LYS A 143 0.91 -5.37 15.85
N TRP A 144 0.26 -4.84 14.82
CA TRP A 144 -0.61 -3.68 14.96
C TRP A 144 -1.96 -4.07 15.57
N GLU A 145 -2.24 -3.54 16.76
CA GLU A 145 -3.48 -3.83 17.50
C GLU A 145 -4.61 -2.82 17.19
N ASN A 146 -4.26 -1.63 16.69
CA ASN A 146 -5.18 -0.51 16.48
C ASN A 146 -5.56 -0.30 15.00
N ILE A 147 -5.47 -1.34 14.18
CA ILE A 147 -5.84 -1.25 12.75
C ILE A 147 -7.30 -0.80 12.62
N GLY A 148 -7.61 0.12 11.71
CA GLY A 148 -8.98 0.60 11.49
C GLY A 148 -9.57 1.46 12.62
N ILE A 149 -8.83 1.69 13.71
CA ILE A 149 -9.25 2.59 14.78
C ILE A 149 -8.75 4.00 14.42
N VAL A 150 -9.70 4.91 14.17
CA VAL A 150 -9.36 6.31 13.92
C VAL A 150 -8.74 6.90 15.19
N PRO A 151 -7.49 7.40 15.15
CA PRO A 151 -6.87 8.00 16.32
C PRO A 151 -7.68 9.19 16.81
N SER A 152 -7.91 9.32 18.12
CA SER A 152 -8.54 10.50 18.71
C SER A 152 -7.54 11.67 18.75
N ILE A 153 -7.14 12.18 17.59
CA ILE A 153 -6.25 13.33 17.52
C ILE A 153 -7.10 14.57 17.79
N LYS A 154 -6.99 15.12 19.00
CA LYS A 154 -7.33 16.52 19.24
C LYS A 154 -6.32 17.36 18.46
N ARG A 155 -6.66 17.76 17.23
CA ARG A 155 -5.91 18.81 16.54
C ARG A 155 -6.08 20.08 17.36
N GLU A 156 -5.08 20.43 18.16
CA GLU A 156 -4.88 21.83 18.51
C GLU A 156 -4.63 22.56 17.18
N LEU A 157 -5.64 23.29 16.72
CA LEU A 157 -5.50 24.23 15.61
C LEU A 157 -4.55 25.34 16.08
N LYS A 158 -3.24 25.09 16.01
CA LYS A 158 -2.26 26.16 16.02
C LYS A 158 -2.48 26.93 14.72
N ILE A 159 -3.31 27.98 14.80
CA ILE A 159 -3.37 29.03 13.79
C ILE A 159 -1.96 29.63 13.75
N LYS A 160 -1.10 29.11 12.88
CA LYS A 160 0.17 29.73 12.57
C LYS A 160 -0.20 30.98 11.76
N THR A 161 -0.37 32.11 12.43
CA THR A 161 -0.34 33.41 11.77
C THR A 161 0.99 33.50 11.03
N THR A 162 0.95 33.34 9.71
CA THR A 162 2.12 33.45 8.84
C THR A 162 2.57 34.91 8.80
N ARG A 163 3.21 35.39 9.86
CA ARG A 163 4.05 36.58 9.77
C ARG A 163 5.41 36.09 9.27
N ARG A 164 5.60 36.13 7.94
CA ARG A 164 6.91 35.86 7.33
C ARG A 164 7.93 36.79 7.97
N SER A 165 9.03 36.24 8.48
CA SER A 165 10.09 37.06 9.07
C SER A 165 10.75 37.92 7.97
N PRO A 166 11.25 39.12 8.30
CA PRO A 166 11.92 40.00 7.35
C PRO A 166 13.09 39.32 6.61
N SER A 167 13.72 38.33 7.25
CA SER A 167 14.85 37.57 6.70
C SER A 167 14.48 36.75 5.46
N GLU A 168 13.30 36.13 5.43
CA GLU A 168 12.84 35.31 4.30
C GLU A 168 12.63 36.19 3.05
N LEU A 169 12.01 37.37 3.22
CA LEU A 169 11.82 38.32 2.13
C LEU A 169 13.16 38.77 1.54
N LEU A 170 14.15 38.99 2.41
CA LEU A 170 15.48 39.46 2.02
C LEU A 170 16.23 38.42 1.18
N VAL A 171 16.14 37.13 1.56
CA VAL A 171 16.73 36.02 0.80
C VAL A 171 16.13 35.92 -0.60
N TYR A 172 14.80 36.05 -0.73
CA TYR A 172 14.14 36.02 -2.03
C TYR A 172 14.53 37.21 -2.91
N THR A 173 14.66 38.42 -2.35
CA THR A 173 15.16 39.57 -3.13
C THR A 173 16.60 39.36 -3.60
N VAL A 174 17.50 38.85 -2.75
CA VAL A 174 18.90 38.59 -3.14
C VAL A 174 18.98 37.54 -4.24
N LEU A 175 18.18 36.47 -4.15
CA LEU A 175 18.10 35.47 -5.22
C LEU A 175 17.57 36.06 -6.53
N LEU A 176 16.55 36.92 -6.47
CA LEU A 176 15.99 37.57 -7.66
C LEU A 176 17.04 38.45 -8.36
N PHE A 177 17.79 39.27 -7.60
CA PHE A 177 18.85 40.10 -8.14
C PHE A 177 20.01 39.28 -8.71
N ALA A 178 20.38 38.15 -8.09
CA ALA A 178 21.41 37.25 -8.61
C ALA A 178 21.00 36.63 -9.95
N VAL A 179 19.73 36.24 -10.10
CA VAL A 179 19.18 35.72 -11.37
C VAL A 179 19.16 36.80 -12.46
N PHE A 180 18.78 38.04 -12.13
CA PHE A 180 18.83 39.15 -13.09
C PHE A 180 20.26 39.53 -13.49
N ALA A 181 21.22 39.47 -12.57
CA ALA A 181 22.63 39.70 -12.87
C ALA A 181 23.21 38.58 -13.76
N TYR A 182 22.77 37.33 -13.57
CA TYR A 182 23.22 36.18 -14.37
C TYR A 182 22.58 36.12 -15.77
N LEU A 183 21.37 36.65 -15.92
CA LEU A 183 20.63 36.67 -17.20
C LEU A 183 20.81 37.97 -18.00
N SER A 184 21.57 38.95 -17.49
CA SER A 184 21.87 40.16 -18.24
C SER A 184 22.94 39.88 -19.31
N PRO A 185 22.64 40.02 -20.61
CA PRO A 185 23.66 39.88 -21.65
C PRO A 185 24.67 41.02 -21.52
N ILE A 186 25.95 40.66 -21.44
CA ILE A 186 27.08 41.59 -21.49
C ILE A 186 26.99 42.35 -22.82
N ASN A 187 26.62 43.62 -22.76
CA ASN A 187 26.78 44.59 -23.85
C ASN A 187 27.68 45.72 -23.33
N LEU A 188 28.99 45.47 -23.31
CA LEU A 188 30.03 46.13 -24.12
C LEU A 188 31.40 45.58 -23.74
#